data_AF-A0A9E1VQX7-F1
#
_entry.id   AF-A0A9E1VQX7-F1
#
_cell.length_a   1.000
_cell.length_b   1.000
_cell.length_c   1.000
_cell.angle_alpha   90.00
_cell.angle_beta   90.00
_cell.angle_gamma   90.00
#
_symmetry.space_group_name_H-M   'P 1'
#
loop_
_entity.id
_entity.type
_entity.pdbx_description
1 polymer ?
#
loop_
_entity_poly.entity_id
_entity_poly.type
_entity_poly.pdbx_seq_one_letter_code
_entity_poly.pdbx_strand_id
1 'polypeptide(L)'
;MDIKDEARKYLMTFLLKMLKDNYSQNELENLFILKYQDADLEDIRQEIMKIVNPTGKSSIEDIRVIRSDQKSKIKEILVDLESISVNKL
;
A
#
# COMPACT_ATOMS: atom_id res chain seq x y z
N MET A 1 13.47 15.80 9.34
CA MET A 1 12.30 14.99 8.97
C MET A 1 12.79 13.98 7.97
N ASP A 2 12.78 12.70 8.33
CA ASP A 2 13.23 11.65 7.42
C ASP A 2 12.11 11.37 6.41
N ILE A 3 12.33 11.80 5.16
CA ILE A 3 11.37 11.67 4.05
C ILE A 3 10.98 10.20 3.85
N LYS A 4 11.90 9.25 4.06
CA LYS A 4 11.61 7.81 3.97
C LYS A 4 10.60 7.40 5.03
N ASP A 5 10.80 7.88 6.25
CA ASP A 5 9.97 7.51 7.39
C ASP A 5 8.56 8.11 7.31
N GLU A 6 8.41 9.27 6.65
CA GLU A 6 7.11 9.84 6.31
C GLU A 6 6.37 9.09 5.22
N ALA A 7 7.07 8.75 4.14
CA ALA A 7 6.53 7.94 3.06
C ALA A 7 6.03 6.57 3.59
N ARG A 8 6.82 5.95 4.48
CA ARG A 8 6.44 4.73 5.19
C ARG A 8 5.16 4.92 6.02
N LYS A 9 5.08 5.96 6.85
CA LYS A 9 3.89 6.25 7.67
C LYS A 9 2.65 6.53 6.82
N TYR A 10 2.82 7.23 5.69
CA TYR A 10 1.73 7.47 4.74
C TYR A 10 1.22 6.15 4.16
N LEU A 11 2.11 5.29 3.68
CA LEU A 11 1.76 3.98 3.12
C LEU A 11 1.06 3.09 4.16
N MET A 12 1.59 3.01 5.38
CA MET A 12 0.95 2.28 6.48
C MET A 12 -0.46 2.80 6.79
N THR A 13 -0.60 4.13 6.89
CA THR A 13 -1.91 4.76 7.16
C THR A 13 -2.92 4.43 6.08
N PHE A 14 -2.49 4.46 4.82
CA PHE A 14 -3.33 4.09 3.70
C PHE A 14 -3.75 2.61 3.76
N LEU A 15 -2.82 1.68 4.01
CA LEU A 15 -3.16 0.26 4.15
C LEU A 15 -4.14 -0.01 5.30
N LEU A 16 -3.98 0.68 6.43
CA LEU A 16 -4.93 0.59 7.55
C LEU A 16 -6.34 1.07 7.15
N LYS A 17 -6.44 2.10 6.32
CA LYS A 17 -7.73 2.54 5.74
C LYS A 17 -8.32 1.49 4.81
N MET A 18 -7.50 0.83 3.99
CA MET A 18 -7.96 -0.28 3.12
C MET A 18 -8.57 -1.44 3.91
N LEU A 19 -7.96 -1.80 5.04
CA LEU A 19 -8.51 -2.84 5.92
C LEU A 19 -9.89 -2.48 6.48
N LYS A 20 -10.13 -1.19 6.71
CA LYS A 20 -11.37 -0.63 7.29
C LYS A 20 -12.39 -0.17 6.24
N ASP A 21 -12.12 -0.36 4.94
CA ASP A 21 -12.92 0.18 3.83
C ASP A 21 -13.14 1.71 3.92
N ASN A 22 -12.18 2.44 4.50
CA ASN A 22 -12.25 3.88 4.74
C ASN A 22 -11.20 4.66 3.93
N TYR A 23 -10.85 4.15 2.75
CA TYR A 23 -9.96 4.81 1.80
C TYR A 23 -10.78 5.54 0.73
N SER A 24 -10.25 6.64 0.22
CA SER A 24 -10.83 7.35 -0.91
C SER A 24 -10.33 6.81 -2.24
N GLN A 25 -11.10 7.06 -3.31
CA GLN A 25 -10.67 6.74 -4.66
C GLN A 25 -9.34 7.43 -5.03
N ASN A 26 -9.17 8.70 -4.64
CA ASN A 26 -7.92 9.43 -4.87
C ASN A 26 -6.71 8.79 -4.17
N GLU A 27 -6.89 8.27 -2.95
CA GLU A 27 -5.80 7.55 -2.26
C GLU A 27 -5.44 6.24 -2.98
N LEU A 28 -6.44 5.55 -3.53
CA LEU A 28 -6.20 4.38 -4.38
C LEU A 28 -5.50 4.78 -5.68
N GLU A 29 -5.90 5.87 -6.34
CA GLU A 29 -5.21 6.42 -7.52
C GLU A 29 -3.77 6.81 -7.25
N ASN A 30 -3.51 7.40 -6.08
CA ASN A 30 -2.16 7.72 -5.67
C ASN A 30 -1.29 6.47 -5.55
N LEU A 31 -1.82 5.34 -5.06
CA LEU A 31 -1.09 4.07 -5.02
C LEU A 31 -0.65 3.63 -6.43
N PHE A 32 -1.46 3.91 -7.47
CA PHE A 32 -1.16 3.50 -8.85
C PHE A 32 -0.13 4.42 -9.52
N ILE A 33 -0.24 5.73 -9.29
CA ILE A 33 0.52 6.75 -10.04
C ILE A 33 1.85 7.10 -9.35
N LEU A 34 1.84 7.20 -8.02
CA LEU A 34 2.99 7.67 -7.27
C LEU A 34 3.95 6.52 -6.99
N LYS A 35 5.19 6.66 -7.47
CA LYS A 35 6.28 5.72 -7.20
C LYS A 35 7.11 6.21 -6.04
N TYR A 36 7.56 5.28 -5.21
CA TYR A 36 8.52 5.61 -4.15
C TYR A 36 9.94 5.65 -4.73
N GLN A 37 10.76 6.57 -4.22
CA GLN A 37 12.19 6.61 -4.56
C GLN A 37 12.96 5.51 -3.80
N ASP A 38 12.46 5.14 -2.63
CA ASP A 38 13.00 4.05 -1.82
C ASP A 38 12.58 2.70 -2.39
N ALA A 39 13.55 1.81 -2.61
CA ALA A 39 13.32 0.52 -3.26
C ALA A 39 12.41 -0.40 -2.43
N ASP A 40 12.60 -0.46 -1.11
CA ASP A 40 11.79 -1.30 -0.22
C ASP A 40 10.32 -0.86 -0.26
N LEU A 41 10.08 0.46 -0.18
CA LEU A 41 8.73 1.01 -0.26
C LEU A 41 8.09 0.83 -1.64
N GLU A 42 8.87 0.93 -2.72
CA GLU A 42 8.36 0.69 -4.07
C GLU A 42 8.02 -0.78 -4.30
N ASP A 43 8.84 -1.71 -3.81
CA ASP A 43 8.58 -3.16 -3.90
C ASP A 43 7.29 -3.51 -3.17
N ILE A 44 7.09 -2.97 -1.95
CA ILE A 44 5.85 -3.14 -1.20
C ILE A 44 4.67 -2.53 -1.96
N ARG A 45 4.81 -1.33 -2.52
CA ARG A 45 3.76 -0.70 -3.34
C ARG A 45 3.34 -1.63 -4.49
N GLN A 46 4.30 -2.21 -5.20
CA GLN A 46 4.04 -3.14 -6.30
C GLN A 46 3.37 -4.43 -5.83
N GLU A 47 3.71 -4.93 -4.64
CA GLU A 47 3.04 -6.09 -4.07
C GLU A 47 1.58 -5.80 -3.72
N ILE A 48 1.29 -4.66 -3.10
CA ILE A 48 -0.07 -4.20 -2.82
C ILE A 48 -0.85 -4.08 -4.14
N MET A 49 -0.24 -3.51 -5.18
CA MET A 49 -0.86 -3.39 -6.52
C MET A 49 -1.28 -4.74 -7.08
N LYS A 50 -0.43 -5.78 -6.96
CA LYS A 50 -0.76 -7.15 -7.38
C LYS A 50 -1.91 -7.75 -6.57
N ILE A 51 -2.03 -7.38 -5.29
CA ILE A 51 -3.12 -7.85 -4.43
C ILE A 51 -4.43 -7.19 -4.84
N VAL A 52 -4.46 -5.86 -4.99
CA VAL A 52 -5.71 -5.08 -5.17
C VAL A 52 -6.17 -5.08 -6.62
N ASN A 53 -5.25 -5.27 -7.57
CA ASN A 53 -5.52 -5.36 -9.00
C ASN A 53 -4.80 -6.58 -9.63
N PRO A 54 -5.18 -7.81 -9.26
CA PRO A 54 -4.50 -9.03 -9.71
C PRO A 54 -4.60 -9.26 -11.22
N THR A 55 -5.61 -8.66 -11.87
CA THR A 55 -5.85 -8.78 -13.31
C THR A 55 -5.16 -7.70 -14.13
N GLY A 56 -4.44 -6.76 -13.50
CA GLY A 56 -3.74 -5.67 -14.20
C GLY A 56 -4.67 -4.72 -14.96
N LYS A 57 -5.89 -4.53 -14.46
CA LYS A 57 -6.85 -3.61 -15.09
C LYS A 57 -6.29 -2.19 -15.11
N SER A 58 -6.51 -1.50 -16.22
CA SER A 58 -6.05 -0.11 -16.40
C SER A 58 -6.92 0.90 -15.65
N SER A 59 -8.18 0.57 -15.35
CA SER A 59 -9.11 1.46 -14.64
C SER A 59 -9.24 1.08 -13.17
N ILE A 60 -9.08 2.07 -12.31
CA ILE A 60 -9.24 1.96 -10.85
C ILE A 60 -10.73 1.88 -10.48
N GLU A 61 -11.62 2.40 -11.34
CA GLU A 61 -13.08 2.31 -11.15
C GLU A 61 -13.58 0.86 -11.12
N ASP A 62 -12.82 -0.08 -11.69
CA ASP A 62 -13.11 -1.50 -11.64
C ASP A 62 -12.76 -2.16 -10.30
N ILE A 63 -12.00 -1.47 -9.44
CA ILE A 63 -11.58 -1.95 -8.11
C ILE A 63 -12.64 -1.54 -7.11
N ARG A 64 -13.74 -2.29 -7.07
CA ARG A 64 -14.92 -1.92 -6.29
C ARG A 64 -14.74 -2.09 -4.78
N VAL A 65 -14.20 -3.23 -4.34
CA VAL A 65 -14.04 -3.57 -2.91
C VAL A 65 -12.86 -4.51 -2.74
N ILE A 66 -12.01 -4.23 -1.76
CA ILE A 66 -10.95 -5.15 -1.33
C ILE A 66 -11.58 -6.32 -0.56
N ARG A 67 -11.45 -7.52 -1.11
CA ARG A 67 -12.00 -8.76 -0.53
C ARG A 67 -11.25 -9.20 0.71
N SER A 68 -11.85 -10.08 1.50
CA SER A 68 -11.26 -10.60 2.75
C SER A 68 -9.92 -11.32 2.54
N ASP A 69 -9.75 -12.05 1.44
CA ASP A 69 -8.49 -12.69 1.06
C ASP A 69 -7.40 -11.65 0.78
N GLN A 70 -7.74 -10.59 0.06
CA GLN A 70 -6.83 -9.47 -0.22
C GLN A 70 -6.46 -8.71 1.06
N LYS A 71 -7.43 -8.45 1.95
CA LYS A 71 -7.18 -7.82 3.25
C LYS A 71 -6.23 -8.63 4.13
N SER A 72 -6.29 -9.96 4.06
CA SER A 72 -5.38 -10.82 4.82
C SER A 72 -3.93 -10.64 4.38
N LYS A 73 -3.68 -10.59 3.06
CA LYS A 73 -2.35 -10.30 2.50
C LYS A 73 -1.88 -8.88 2.83
N ILE A 74 -2.78 -7.89 2.79
CA ILE A 74 -2.45 -6.51 3.20
C ILE A 74 -2.03 -6.45 4.67
N LYS A 75 -2.61 -7.28 5.55
CA LYS A 75 -2.18 -7.36 6.96
C LYS A 75 -0.76 -7.92 7.10
N GLU A 76 -0.39 -8.93 6.30
CA GLU A 76 0.97 -9.48 6.28
C GLU A 76 1.97 -8.39 5.87
N ILE A 77 1.68 -7.67 4.77
CA ILE A 77 2.50 -6.54 4.30
C ILE A 77 2.64 -5.43 5.36
N LEU A 78 1.58 -5.15 6.13
CA LEU A 78 1.65 -4.15 7.21
C LEU A 78 2.65 -4.54 8.30
N VAL A 79 2.75 -5.82 8.65
CA VAL A 79 3.73 -6.32 9.61
C VAL A 79 5.16 -6.14 9.07
N ASP A 80 5.37 -6.42 7.79
CA ASP A 80 6.66 -6.21 7.13
C ASP A 80 7.03 -4.71 7.11
N LEU A 81 6.08 -3.84 6.78
CA LEU A 81 6.23 -2.38 6.79
C LEU A 81 6.59 -1.80 8.17
N GLU A 82 6.04 -2.37 9.24
CA GLU A 82 6.41 -2.00 10.61
C GLU A 82 7.86 -2.35 10.92
N SER A 83 8.35 -3.48 10.39
CA SER A 83 9.71 -3.97 10.64
C SER A 83 10.80 -3.15 9.93
N ILE A 84 10.47 -2.50 8.79
CA ILE A 84 11.41 -1.67 8.01
C ILE A 84 11.94 -0.47 8.82
N SER A 85 11.26 -0.06 9.88
CA SER A 85 11.63 1.11 10.69
C SER A 85 12.54 0.80 11.88
N VAL A 86 12.85 -0.47 12.14
CA VAL A 86 13.65 -0.83 13.31
C VAL A 86 15.02 -1.33 12.84
N ASN A 87 15.93 -0.37 12.69
CA ASN A 87 17.38 -0.48 12.47
C ASN A 87 17.86 -0.44 11.00
N LYS A 88 18.62 0.62 10.66
CA LYS A 88 20.09 0.59 10.81
C LYS A 88 20.70 1.98 10.54
N LEU A 89 21.30 2.52 11.63
CA LEU A 89 22.40 3.51 11.73
C LEU A 89 22.21 4.89 11.10
#